data_AF-A0A7W0F8J0-F1
#
_entry.id   AF-A0A7W0F8J0-F1
#
_cell.length_a   1.000
_cell.length_b   1.000
_cell.length_c   1.000
_cell.angle_alpha   90.00
_cell.angle_beta   90.00
_cell.angle_gamma   90.00
#
_symmetry.space_group_name_H-M   'P 1'
#
loop_
_entity.id
_entity.type
_entity.pdbx_description
1 polymer ?
#
loop_
_entity_poly.entity_id
_entity_poly.type
_entity_poly.pdbx_seq_one_letter_code
_entity_poly.pdbx_strand_id
1 'polypeptide(L)'
;TKAAWKVGVKLADELLNKYLAEESKYPENIGMVLWSIDGYRADGEQISQILYLLGAEPVWSDSGSVTGTEIISLEKLNRPRIDVTIRTSGIFRDTLPHLIELLDETIKKAASLDEPQEMNFIKKHGKGHRVFCSQPGSYGNGVSLMIAAGAWKTMKDLGEIYIERGGYAYGKGVFGKASHAHFARRLTSVEATFHKLASDETDPLDCCSFHDFQGGMYAAAKTLKGKGPKVYWGDTRNLKRPRVRTMKNEIERIVRTRLLNPEWIEGMKKHGYKGAGDISKRISHVYGWDASAEVVADWIFDDIGRVFVLDEKNRNFFKQNNPWALEEITRRLLEAEKRGVWKADPEVLEELKDKYLEIEGWMEEKMGDVEGEYQGGNIDVITRGEVEEWSKKTNFNIDAFQKAEVKSK
;
A
#
# COMPACT_ATOMS: atom_id res chain seq x y z
N THR A 1 10.43 13.80 17.23
CA THR A 1 11.43 14.22 18.25
C THR A 1 12.81 14.45 17.61
N LYS A 2 13.82 14.93 18.35
CA LYS A 2 15.22 15.03 17.84
C LYS A 2 15.81 13.66 17.45
N ALA A 3 15.42 12.59 18.14
CA ALA A 3 15.85 11.23 17.79
C ALA A 3 15.22 10.76 16.47
N ALA A 4 13.89 10.91 16.34
CA ALA A 4 13.17 10.61 15.11
C ALA A 4 13.69 11.41 13.91
N TRP A 5 14.12 12.67 14.13
CA TRP A 5 14.75 13.49 13.08
C TRP A 5 15.99 12.80 12.50
N LYS A 6 16.89 12.31 13.34
CA LYS A 6 18.11 11.62 12.88
C LYS A 6 17.80 10.35 12.08
N VAL A 7 16.76 9.61 12.48
CA VAL A 7 16.32 8.41 11.74
C VAL A 7 15.65 8.78 10.43
N GLY A 8 14.81 9.83 10.42
CA GLY A 8 14.14 10.34 9.22
C GLY A 8 15.12 10.83 8.16
N VAL A 9 16.18 11.55 8.55
CA VAL A 9 17.27 11.96 7.66
C VAL A 9 17.94 10.74 7.02
N LYS A 10 18.34 9.74 7.83
CA LYS A 10 18.93 8.50 7.31
C LYS A 10 18.00 7.74 6.37
N LEU A 11 16.70 7.66 6.69
CA LEU A 11 15.72 7.01 5.83
C LEU A 11 15.56 7.72 4.49
N ALA A 12 15.60 9.05 4.48
CA ALA A 12 15.54 9.82 3.25
C ALA A 12 16.81 9.60 2.41
N ASP A 13 17.99 9.62 3.02
CA ASP A 13 19.24 9.35 2.33
C ASP A 13 19.28 7.93 1.74
N GLU A 14 18.90 6.91 2.52
CA GLU A 14 18.81 5.52 2.04
C GLU A 14 17.80 5.36 0.89
N LEU A 15 16.66 6.05 0.97
CA LEU A 15 15.65 6.06 -0.10
C LEU A 15 16.19 6.69 -1.39
N LEU A 16 16.83 7.86 -1.28
CA LEU A 16 17.39 8.57 -2.43
C LEU A 16 18.58 7.82 -3.03
N ASN A 17 19.49 7.29 -2.19
CA ASN A 17 20.62 6.50 -2.65
C ASN A 17 20.15 5.23 -3.38
N LYS A 18 19.13 4.56 -2.86
CA LYS A 18 18.56 3.39 -3.53
C LYS A 18 17.95 3.74 -4.89
N TYR A 19 17.18 4.82 -4.97
CA TYR A 19 16.60 5.25 -6.25
C TYR A 19 17.68 5.72 -7.24
N LEU A 20 18.68 6.47 -6.78
CA LEU A 20 19.83 6.88 -7.61
C LEU A 20 20.60 5.68 -8.17
N ALA A 21 20.82 4.65 -7.36
CA ALA A 21 21.50 3.44 -7.82
C ALA A 21 20.72 2.68 -8.90
N GLU A 22 19.39 2.79 -8.91
CA GLU A 22 18.51 2.10 -9.87
C GLU A 22 18.22 2.95 -11.12
N GLU A 23 18.11 4.27 -11.00
CA GLU A 23 17.62 5.16 -12.06
C GLU A 23 18.61 6.27 -12.46
N SER A 24 19.77 6.37 -11.80
CA SER A 24 20.83 7.37 -12.07
C SER A 24 20.38 8.84 -12.03
N LYS A 25 19.24 9.11 -11.40
CA LYS A 25 18.68 10.46 -11.18
C LYS A 25 17.93 10.52 -9.86
N TYR A 26 17.69 11.72 -9.33
CA TYR A 26 16.79 11.88 -8.19
C TYR A 26 15.33 11.68 -8.61
N PRO A 27 14.46 11.13 -7.73
CA PRO A 27 13.04 11.07 -8.00
C PRO A 27 12.44 12.48 -7.88
N GLU A 28 11.62 12.91 -8.83
CA GLU A 28 11.03 14.26 -8.74
C GLU A 28 9.89 14.33 -7.71
N ASN A 29 9.11 13.25 -7.59
CA ASN A 29 8.02 13.14 -6.61
C ASN A 29 7.93 11.73 -6.03
N ILE A 30 7.84 11.66 -4.71
CA ILE A 30 7.66 10.41 -3.96
C ILE A 30 6.26 10.37 -3.34
N GLY A 31 5.52 9.30 -3.62
CA GLY A 31 4.26 8.98 -2.99
C GLY A 31 4.47 8.42 -1.58
N MET A 32 4.06 9.16 -0.55
CA MET A 32 4.31 8.82 0.86
C MET A 32 3.01 8.35 1.52
N VAL A 33 2.96 7.10 1.99
CA VAL A 33 1.88 6.62 2.86
C VAL A 33 2.23 6.98 4.30
N LEU A 34 1.43 7.81 4.95
CA LEU A 34 1.68 8.32 6.30
C LEU A 34 0.57 7.90 7.27
N TRP A 35 0.90 7.13 8.30
CA TRP A 35 -0.07 6.62 9.27
C TRP A 35 0.21 7.14 10.68
N SER A 36 -0.83 7.18 11.53
CA SER A 36 -0.75 7.67 12.91
C SER A 36 0.26 6.89 13.76
N ILE A 37 0.47 5.61 13.42
CA ILE A 37 1.45 4.76 14.09
C ILE A 37 2.88 5.32 13.99
N ASP A 38 3.21 6.12 12.97
CA ASP A 38 4.51 6.80 12.91
C ASP A 38 4.67 7.83 14.04
N GLY A 39 3.62 8.60 14.32
CA GLY A 39 3.61 9.55 15.42
C GLY A 39 3.60 8.88 16.80
N TYR A 40 2.88 7.75 16.94
CA TYR A 40 2.70 7.09 18.23
C TYR A 40 3.76 6.04 18.60
N ARG A 41 4.35 5.35 17.63
CA ARG A 41 5.36 4.30 17.88
C ARG A 41 6.76 4.70 17.46
N ALA A 42 6.89 5.62 16.51
CA ALA A 42 8.18 6.01 15.92
C ALA A 42 8.48 7.50 16.13
N ASP A 43 7.77 8.19 17.02
CA ASP A 43 8.01 9.59 17.40
C ASP A 43 8.11 10.59 16.21
N GLY A 44 7.53 10.25 15.06
CA GLY A 44 7.57 11.05 13.83
C GLY A 44 8.78 10.81 12.93
N GLU A 45 9.29 9.58 12.84
CA GLU A 45 10.37 9.19 11.92
C GLU A 45 10.05 9.50 10.46
N GLN A 46 8.87 9.09 9.98
CA GLN A 46 8.47 9.29 8.59
C GLN A 46 8.12 10.75 8.32
N ILE A 47 7.54 11.45 9.29
CA ILE A 47 7.32 12.91 9.19
C ILE A 47 8.66 13.62 9.03
N SER A 48 9.65 13.24 9.83
CA SER A 48 11.02 13.77 9.73
C SER A 48 11.65 13.48 8.37
N GLN A 49 11.45 12.27 7.85
CA GLN A 49 11.88 11.88 6.50
C GLN A 49 11.25 12.78 5.43
N ILE A 50 9.93 13.03 5.51
CA ILE A 50 9.22 13.91 4.58
C ILE A 50 9.77 15.34 4.65
N LEU A 51 9.93 15.89 5.85
CA LEU A 51 10.51 17.23 6.04
C LEU A 51 11.90 17.33 5.41
N TYR A 52 12.75 16.34 5.64
CA TYR A 52 14.09 16.34 5.08
C TYR A 52 14.08 16.21 3.54
N LEU A 53 13.22 15.36 2.96
CA LEU A 53 13.05 15.26 1.50
C LEU A 53 12.72 16.62 0.87
N LEU A 54 11.82 17.38 1.51
CA LEU A 54 11.45 18.75 1.13
C LEU A 54 12.60 19.77 1.34
N GLY A 55 13.65 19.38 2.06
CA GLY A 55 14.78 20.24 2.42
C GLY A 55 14.46 21.19 3.56
N ALA A 56 13.71 20.74 4.55
CA ALA A 56 13.36 21.49 5.75
C ALA A 56 13.70 20.70 7.01
N GLU A 57 14.04 21.38 8.09
CA GLU A 57 14.27 20.79 9.41
C GLU A 57 13.25 21.33 10.45
N PRO A 58 12.79 20.50 11.39
CA PRO A 58 11.89 20.95 12.45
C PRO A 58 12.59 21.89 13.44
N VAL A 59 11.85 22.88 13.92
CA VAL A 59 12.27 23.79 14.99
C VAL A 59 11.65 23.31 16.30
N TRP A 60 12.45 23.22 17.35
CA TRP A 60 12.00 22.80 18.68
C TRP A 60 11.97 23.97 19.66
N SER A 61 10.94 24.02 20.50
CA SER A 61 10.93 24.85 21.70
C SER A 61 11.91 24.31 22.76
N ASP A 62 12.13 25.09 23.81
CA ASP A 62 12.89 24.66 24.99
C ASP A 62 12.28 23.44 25.67
N SER A 63 10.95 23.29 25.60
CA SER A 63 10.22 22.12 26.09
C SER A 63 10.34 20.89 25.17
N GLY A 64 11.02 21.01 24.03
CA GLY A 64 11.22 19.91 23.07
C GLY A 64 10.04 19.65 22.13
N SER A 65 8.99 20.49 22.18
CA SER A 65 7.86 20.43 21.24
C SER A 65 8.25 21.05 19.90
N VAL A 66 7.70 20.54 18.80
CA VAL A 66 7.92 21.12 17.47
C VAL A 66 7.04 22.36 17.31
N THR A 67 7.64 23.50 16.98
CA THR A 67 6.94 24.79 16.82
C THR A 67 6.83 25.25 15.36
N GLY A 68 7.59 24.62 14.46
CA GLY A 68 7.59 24.96 13.04
C GLY A 68 8.71 24.27 12.28
N THR A 69 9.05 24.82 11.11
CA THR A 69 10.15 24.32 10.27
C THR A 69 10.99 25.44 9.69
N GLU A 70 12.28 25.16 9.56
CA GLU A 70 13.26 26.00 8.90
C GLU A 70 13.71 25.34 7.59
N ILE A 71 13.99 26.17 6.57
CA ILE A 71 14.41 25.68 5.27
C ILE A 71 15.92 25.50 5.28
N ILE A 72 16.39 24.32 4.90
CA ILE A 72 17.80 24.02 4.68
C ILE A 72 18.19 24.64 3.33
N SER A 73 19.25 25.44 3.27
CA SER A 73 19.73 26.02 1.99
C SER A 73 20.17 24.92 1.01
N LEU A 74 20.12 25.19 -0.29
CA LEU A 74 20.56 24.20 -1.29
C LEU A 74 22.04 23.83 -1.14
N GLU A 75 22.91 24.75 -0.69
CA GLU A 75 24.32 24.42 -0.46
C GLU A 75 24.49 23.40 0.67
N LYS A 76 23.72 23.55 1.76
CA LYS A 76 23.73 22.60 2.89
C LYS A 76 23.01 21.30 2.54
N LEU A 77 21.97 21.35 1.72
CA LEU A 77 21.18 20.19 1.31
C LEU A 77 21.93 19.30 0.30
N ASN A 78 22.72 19.91 -0.59
CA ASN A 78 23.56 19.26 -1.60
C ASN A 78 22.82 18.27 -2.52
N ARG A 79 21.54 18.54 -2.79
CA ARG A 79 20.67 17.82 -3.75
C ARG A 79 19.42 18.66 -4.06
N PRO A 80 18.64 18.30 -5.08
CA PRO A 80 17.32 18.89 -5.28
C PRO A 80 16.38 18.66 -4.08
N ARG A 81 15.44 19.59 -3.88
CA ARG A 81 14.27 19.36 -3.02
C ARG A 81 13.32 18.42 -3.73
N ILE A 82 12.97 17.34 -3.05
CA ILE A 82 12.13 16.28 -3.60
C ILE A 82 10.68 16.61 -3.27
N ASP A 83 9.81 16.60 -4.27
CA ASP A 83 8.39 16.79 -4.04
C ASP A 83 7.77 15.51 -3.46
N VAL A 84 6.63 15.66 -2.79
CA VAL A 84 5.95 14.54 -2.16
C VAL A 84 4.45 14.57 -2.46
N THR A 85 3.85 13.40 -2.49
CA THR A 85 2.39 13.23 -2.53
C THR A 85 2.00 12.34 -1.37
N ILE A 86 1.41 12.92 -0.34
CA ILE A 86 1.18 12.27 0.94
C ILE A 86 -0.25 11.73 0.97
N ARG A 87 -0.39 10.41 1.10
CA ARG A 87 -1.65 9.75 1.44
C ARG A 87 -1.64 9.43 2.93
N THR A 88 -2.44 10.17 3.70
CA THR A 88 -2.54 9.97 5.15
C THR A 88 -3.72 9.09 5.55
N SER A 89 -3.65 8.34 6.65
CA SER A 89 -4.82 7.57 7.12
C SER A 89 -5.89 8.46 7.76
N GLY A 90 -7.14 8.00 7.80
CA GLY A 90 -8.21 8.69 8.52
C GLY A 90 -7.88 8.88 10.00
N ILE A 91 -7.24 7.88 10.62
CA ILE A 91 -6.78 7.98 12.02
C ILE A 91 -5.74 9.08 12.17
N PHE A 92 -4.76 9.21 11.26
CA PHE A 92 -3.78 10.30 11.32
C PHE A 92 -4.46 11.67 11.19
N ARG A 93 -5.42 11.83 10.27
CA ARG A 93 -6.24 13.04 10.14
C ARG A 93 -6.93 13.40 11.46
N ASP A 94 -7.51 12.42 12.12
CA ASP A 94 -8.32 12.64 13.33
C ASP A 94 -7.46 12.92 14.56
N THR A 95 -6.31 12.26 14.69
CA THR A 95 -5.52 12.30 15.93
C THR A 95 -4.28 13.18 15.87
N LEU A 96 -3.76 13.50 14.68
CA LEU A 96 -2.55 14.30 14.48
C LEU A 96 -2.74 15.44 13.44
N PRO A 97 -3.86 16.21 13.47
CA PRO A 97 -4.15 17.21 12.44
C PRO A 97 -3.10 18.33 12.37
N HIS A 98 -2.51 18.70 13.50
CA HIS A 98 -1.43 19.70 13.56
C HIS A 98 -0.19 19.32 12.72
N LEU A 99 0.08 18.01 12.53
CA LEU A 99 1.17 17.55 11.68
C LEU A 99 0.83 17.66 10.20
N ILE A 100 -0.45 17.60 9.83
CA ILE A 100 -0.90 17.90 8.46
C ILE A 100 -0.66 19.38 8.15
N GLU A 101 -1.01 20.27 9.09
CA GLU A 101 -0.79 21.70 8.94
C GLU A 101 0.70 22.04 8.82
N LEU A 102 1.54 21.46 9.69
CA LEU A 102 2.99 21.61 9.63
C LEU A 102 3.55 21.24 8.25
N LEU A 103 3.16 20.07 7.72
CA LEU A 103 3.61 19.61 6.41
C LEU A 103 3.13 20.52 5.27
N ASP A 104 1.86 20.95 5.29
CA ASP A 104 1.31 21.86 4.27
C ASP A 104 2.01 23.23 4.28
N GLU A 105 2.29 23.78 5.47
CA GLU A 105 3.04 25.03 5.62
C GLU A 105 4.47 24.90 5.10
N THR A 106 5.19 23.84 5.48
CA THR A 106 6.56 23.58 5.00
C THR A 106 6.59 23.47 3.48
N ILE A 107 5.65 22.72 2.89
CA ILE A 107 5.56 22.54 1.44
C ILE A 107 5.31 23.87 0.74
N LYS A 108 4.39 24.69 1.24
CA LYS A 108 4.12 26.03 0.70
C LYS A 108 5.35 26.93 0.76
N LYS A 109 6.07 26.92 1.90
CA LYS A 109 7.31 27.67 2.10
C LYS A 109 8.40 27.23 1.11
N ALA A 110 8.60 25.93 0.95
CA ALA A 110 9.58 25.37 0.02
C ALA A 110 9.22 25.63 -1.45
N ALA A 111 7.93 25.57 -1.81
CA ALA A 111 7.46 25.87 -3.17
C ALA A 111 7.62 27.35 -3.57
N SER A 112 7.63 28.28 -2.61
CA SER A 112 7.76 29.72 -2.86
C SER A 112 9.20 30.23 -2.94
N LEU A 113 10.20 29.37 -2.72
CA LEU A 113 11.61 29.78 -2.76
C LEU A 113 12.01 30.20 -4.17
N ASP A 114 12.89 31.20 -4.26
CA ASP A 114 13.49 31.60 -5.54
C ASP A 114 14.66 30.69 -5.92
N GLU A 115 14.32 29.44 -6.24
CA GLU A 115 15.28 28.41 -6.66
C GLU A 115 14.98 27.95 -8.10
N PRO A 116 16.00 27.45 -8.84
CA PRO A 116 15.80 26.79 -10.12
C PRO A 116 14.89 25.57 -9.99
N GLN A 117 14.01 25.34 -10.97
CA GLN A 117 13.06 24.21 -10.95
C GLN A 117 13.74 22.84 -10.92
N GLU A 118 14.91 22.69 -11.54
CA GLU A 118 15.68 21.44 -11.52
C GLU A 118 16.32 21.14 -10.14
N MET A 119 16.39 22.12 -9.25
CA MET A 119 16.83 21.96 -7.86
C MET A 119 15.67 22.01 -6.86
N ASN A 120 14.45 22.27 -7.32
CA ASN A 120 13.26 22.35 -6.48
C ASN A 120 12.06 21.77 -7.22
N PHE A 121 11.88 20.45 -7.09
CA PHE A 121 10.80 19.73 -7.76
C PHE A 121 9.41 20.10 -7.21
N ILE A 122 9.35 20.63 -5.99
CA ILE A 122 8.11 21.16 -5.40
C ILE A 122 7.64 22.38 -6.20
N LYS A 123 8.56 23.28 -6.53
CA LYS A 123 8.31 24.45 -7.38
C LYS A 123 8.04 24.04 -8.83
N LYS A 124 8.82 23.09 -9.37
CA LYS A 124 8.64 22.53 -10.73
C LYS A 124 7.22 22.01 -10.94
N HIS A 125 6.68 21.26 -10.00
CA HIS A 125 5.31 20.72 -10.07
C HIS A 125 4.21 21.73 -9.67
N GLY A 126 4.59 22.95 -9.31
CA GLY A 126 3.66 24.05 -9.07
C GLY A 126 2.83 23.96 -7.78
N LYS A 127 1.94 24.94 -7.64
CA LYS A 127 1.07 25.13 -6.47
C LYS A 127 0.00 24.03 -6.38
N GLY A 128 -0.43 23.72 -5.16
CA GLY A 128 -1.55 22.83 -4.89
C GLY A 128 -1.31 21.91 -3.70
N HIS A 129 -2.37 21.24 -3.25
CA HIS A 129 -2.30 20.36 -2.08
C HIS A 129 -1.41 19.15 -2.32
N ARG A 130 -0.66 18.75 -1.29
CA ARG A 130 0.17 17.54 -1.27
C ARG A 130 -0.32 16.50 -0.28
N VAL A 131 -1.16 16.88 0.69
CA VAL A 131 -1.70 15.96 1.69
C VAL A 131 -3.14 15.59 1.32
N PHE A 132 -3.39 14.29 1.19
CA PHE A 132 -4.68 13.73 0.81
C PHE A 132 -5.14 12.68 1.81
N CYS A 133 -6.40 12.77 2.24
CA CYS A 133 -7.04 11.80 3.12
C CYS A 133 -8.35 11.27 2.51
N SER A 134 -8.98 10.31 3.20
CA SER A 134 -10.37 9.96 2.95
C SER A 134 -11.30 11.11 3.32
N GLN A 135 -12.51 11.14 2.75
CA GLN A 135 -13.56 12.12 3.09
C GLN A 135 -13.71 12.27 4.62
N PRO A 136 -13.97 13.47 5.15
CA PRO A 136 -14.27 13.65 6.58
C PRO A 136 -15.32 12.66 7.08
N GLY A 137 -15.07 12.04 8.25
CA GLY A 137 -15.95 11.00 8.82
C GLY A 137 -15.82 9.61 8.20
N SER A 138 -14.95 9.43 7.20
CA SER A 138 -14.70 8.12 6.55
C SER A 138 -13.26 7.63 6.74
N TYR A 139 -13.08 6.32 6.51
CA TYR A 139 -11.81 5.59 6.62
C TYR A 139 -11.60 4.65 5.42
N GLY A 140 -10.38 4.16 5.27
CA GLY A 140 -9.96 3.26 4.18
C GLY A 140 -9.87 3.96 2.82
N ASN A 141 -9.44 3.21 1.80
CA ASN A 141 -9.42 3.68 0.42
C ASN A 141 -10.12 2.73 -0.58
N GLY A 142 -10.67 1.62 -0.11
CA GLY A 142 -11.58 0.73 -0.87
C GLY A 142 -10.89 -0.35 -1.68
N VAL A 143 -9.57 -0.29 -1.88
CA VAL A 143 -8.81 -1.26 -2.68
C VAL A 143 -8.87 -2.66 -2.07
N SER A 144 -8.59 -2.79 -0.78
CA SER A 144 -8.64 -4.05 -0.04
C SER A 144 -10.03 -4.67 0.01
N LEU A 145 -11.09 -3.85 0.10
CA LEU A 145 -12.47 -4.33 0.06
C LEU A 145 -12.82 -4.89 -1.33
N MET A 146 -12.41 -4.22 -2.42
CA MET A 146 -12.62 -4.72 -3.77
C MET A 146 -11.86 -6.02 -4.03
N ILE A 147 -10.61 -6.13 -3.57
CA ILE A 147 -9.82 -7.37 -3.66
C ILE A 147 -10.50 -8.49 -2.86
N ALA A 148 -10.88 -8.23 -1.60
CA ALA A 148 -11.55 -9.21 -0.76
C ALA A 148 -12.89 -9.68 -1.34
N ALA A 149 -13.67 -8.80 -1.94
CA ALA A 149 -14.93 -9.15 -2.59
C ALA A 149 -14.76 -9.76 -3.99
N GLY A 150 -13.55 -9.78 -4.57
CA GLY A 150 -13.34 -10.13 -5.99
C GLY A 150 -13.96 -9.11 -6.96
N ALA A 151 -14.42 -7.96 -6.46
CA ALA A 151 -15.23 -6.96 -7.16
C ALA A 151 -14.39 -6.01 -8.03
N TRP A 152 -13.50 -6.56 -8.85
CA TRP A 152 -12.63 -5.82 -9.75
C TRP A 152 -12.31 -6.66 -10.99
N LYS A 153 -12.01 -6.02 -12.13
CA LYS A 153 -11.62 -6.70 -13.37
C LYS A 153 -10.18 -6.39 -13.74
N THR A 154 -9.74 -5.15 -13.54
CA THR A 154 -8.41 -4.67 -13.92
C THR A 154 -7.80 -3.78 -12.83
N MET A 155 -6.48 -3.57 -12.88
CA MET A 155 -5.79 -2.65 -11.96
C MET A 155 -6.33 -1.22 -12.03
N LYS A 156 -6.94 -0.83 -13.15
CA LYS A 156 -7.63 0.45 -13.32
C LYS A 156 -8.77 0.63 -12.33
N ASP A 157 -9.53 -0.43 -12.04
CA ASP A 157 -10.64 -0.38 -11.08
C ASP A 157 -10.11 -0.08 -9.66
N LEU A 158 -8.97 -0.69 -9.30
CA LEU A 158 -8.26 -0.46 -8.04
C LEU A 158 -7.69 0.97 -7.97
N GLY A 159 -7.12 1.47 -9.06
CA GLY A 159 -6.62 2.83 -9.15
C GLY A 159 -7.72 3.89 -9.06
N GLU A 160 -8.87 3.63 -9.67
CA GLU A 160 -10.01 4.54 -9.67
C GLU A 160 -10.65 4.63 -8.28
N ILE A 161 -10.90 3.50 -7.59
CA ILE A 161 -11.45 3.55 -6.23
C ILE A 161 -10.51 4.25 -5.25
N TYR A 162 -9.20 4.08 -5.43
CA TYR A 162 -8.19 4.72 -4.60
C TYR A 162 -8.26 6.25 -4.70
N ILE A 163 -8.43 6.78 -5.92
CA ILE A 163 -8.60 8.22 -6.16
C ILE A 163 -9.96 8.68 -5.67
N GLU A 164 -11.05 7.94 -5.96
CA GLU A 164 -12.42 8.27 -5.52
C GLU A 164 -12.49 8.44 -3.99
N ARG A 165 -11.94 7.48 -3.25
CA ARG A 165 -12.01 7.46 -1.78
C ARG A 165 -10.94 8.32 -1.14
N GLY A 166 -9.78 8.51 -1.78
CA GLY A 166 -8.63 9.22 -1.23
C GLY A 166 -8.43 10.65 -1.74
N GLY A 167 -9.25 11.11 -2.69
CA GLY A 167 -9.09 12.38 -3.40
C GLY A 167 -9.51 13.63 -2.64
N TYR A 168 -9.42 13.64 -1.29
CA TYR A 168 -9.80 14.79 -0.47
C TYR A 168 -8.55 15.46 0.10
N ALA A 169 -8.35 16.73 -0.22
CA ALA A 169 -7.20 17.49 0.21
C ALA A 169 -7.33 17.97 1.66
N TYR A 170 -6.18 17.99 2.35
CA TYR A 170 -6.05 18.52 3.70
C TYR A 170 -4.82 19.44 3.81
N GLY A 171 -4.86 20.36 4.76
CA GLY A 171 -3.82 21.35 5.01
C GLY A 171 -4.30 22.43 5.96
N LYS A 172 -3.50 23.48 6.17
CA LYS A 172 -3.91 24.59 7.04
C LYS A 172 -5.11 25.32 6.45
N GLY A 173 -6.21 25.36 7.20
CA GLY A 173 -7.49 25.91 6.75
C GLY A 173 -8.19 25.09 5.67
N VAL A 174 -7.75 23.85 5.41
CA VAL A 174 -8.34 22.95 4.40
C VAL A 174 -8.65 21.61 5.04
N PHE A 175 -9.94 21.28 5.15
CA PHE A 175 -10.40 20.08 5.82
C PHE A 175 -11.28 19.23 4.89
N GLY A 176 -10.65 18.31 4.15
CA GLY A 176 -11.36 17.37 3.31
C GLY A 176 -12.01 17.97 2.06
N LYS A 177 -11.33 18.90 1.40
CA LYS A 177 -11.81 19.50 0.15
C LYS A 177 -11.70 18.48 -0.99
N ALA A 178 -12.82 18.11 -1.61
CA ALA A 178 -12.83 17.26 -2.79
C ALA A 178 -11.88 17.82 -3.88
N SER A 179 -10.89 17.02 -4.26
CA SER A 179 -9.75 17.42 -5.08
C SER A 179 -9.26 16.27 -5.97
N HIS A 180 -10.17 15.39 -6.40
CA HIS A 180 -9.85 14.14 -7.11
C HIS A 180 -9.00 14.32 -8.36
N ALA A 181 -9.34 15.26 -9.24
CA ALA A 181 -8.56 15.56 -10.44
C ALA A 181 -7.16 16.10 -10.10
N HIS A 182 -7.04 16.90 -9.04
CA HIS A 182 -5.73 17.38 -8.57
C HIS A 182 -4.90 16.23 -7.99
N PHE A 183 -5.52 15.34 -7.21
CA PHE A 183 -4.86 14.15 -6.70
C PHE A 183 -4.37 13.24 -7.83
N ALA A 184 -5.19 13.01 -8.86
CA ALA A 184 -4.81 12.25 -10.04
C ALA A 184 -3.60 12.87 -10.76
N ARG A 185 -3.58 14.19 -11.01
CA ARG A 185 -2.40 14.87 -11.58
C ARG A 185 -1.16 14.75 -10.71
N ARG A 186 -1.29 14.75 -9.39
CA ARG A 186 -0.15 14.52 -8.50
C ARG A 186 0.41 13.11 -8.69
N LEU A 187 -0.45 12.10 -8.77
CA LEU A 187 -0.07 10.71 -8.98
C LEU A 187 0.64 10.47 -10.33
N THR A 188 0.40 11.28 -11.37
CA THR A 188 1.15 11.15 -12.64
C THR A 188 2.63 11.51 -12.51
N SER A 189 3.00 12.32 -11.51
CA SER A 189 4.40 12.69 -11.25
C SER A 189 5.10 11.73 -10.28
N VAL A 190 4.38 10.84 -9.58
CA VAL A 190 4.98 9.90 -8.62
C VAL A 190 5.91 8.91 -9.34
N GLU A 191 7.17 8.85 -8.93
CA GLU A 191 8.18 7.94 -9.48
C GLU A 191 8.55 6.80 -8.52
N ALA A 192 8.35 7.01 -7.21
CA ALA A 192 8.48 5.99 -6.19
C ALA A 192 7.37 6.12 -5.15
N THR A 193 6.89 4.99 -4.61
CA THR A 193 6.03 4.95 -3.42
C THR A 193 6.84 4.47 -2.22
N PHE A 194 6.50 4.98 -1.04
CA PHE A 194 7.20 4.63 0.18
C PHE A 194 6.24 4.51 1.35
N HIS A 195 6.44 3.45 2.13
CA HIS A 195 5.89 3.27 3.45
C HIS A 195 6.94 2.61 4.36
N LYS A 196 6.70 2.64 5.67
CA LYS A 196 7.62 2.05 6.65
C LYS A 196 6.89 1.48 7.84
N LEU A 197 7.59 0.62 8.57
CA LEU A 197 7.16 0.12 9.85
C LEU A 197 8.34 -0.03 10.82
N ALA A 198 8.10 0.32 12.08
CA ALA A 198 9.05 0.22 13.18
C ALA A 198 8.58 -0.88 14.15
N SER A 199 8.51 -2.12 13.70
CA SER A 199 7.96 -3.25 14.48
C SER A 199 8.63 -4.56 14.08
N ASP A 200 9.03 -5.37 15.06
CA ASP A 200 9.46 -6.77 14.84
C ASP A 200 8.27 -7.74 14.91
N GLU A 201 7.17 -7.30 15.53
CA GLU A 201 5.96 -8.07 15.80
C GLU A 201 5.05 -8.16 14.58
N THR A 202 5.07 -7.12 13.73
CA THR A 202 4.20 -7.01 12.57
C THR A 202 4.98 -6.70 11.31
N ASP A 203 4.44 -7.14 10.18
CA ASP A 203 5.02 -7.00 8.86
C ASP A 203 3.93 -6.64 7.81
N PRO A 204 4.33 -6.22 6.60
CA PRO A 204 3.44 -5.93 5.47
C PRO A 204 2.35 -6.97 5.13
N LEU A 205 2.48 -8.22 5.58
CA LEU A 205 1.48 -9.28 5.37
C LEU A 205 0.54 -9.47 6.56
N ASP A 206 0.68 -8.74 7.67
CA ASP A 206 -0.24 -8.87 8.82
C ASP A 206 -1.58 -8.12 8.63
N CYS A 207 -1.59 -7.09 7.79
CA CYS A 207 -2.77 -6.23 7.59
C CYS A 207 -2.97 -5.85 6.12
N CYS A 208 -4.20 -5.98 5.64
CA CYS A 208 -4.60 -5.56 4.29
C CYS A 208 -4.33 -4.07 4.03
N SER A 209 -4.34 -3.24 5.08
CA SER A 209 -4.11 -1.80 4.96
C SER A 209 -2.78 -1.46 4.28
N PHE A 210 -1.75 -2.31 4.39
CA PHE A 210 -0.46 -2.03 3.78
C PHE A 210 -0.54 -2.02 2.25
N HIS A 211 -1.09 -3.08 1.65
CA HIS A 211 -1.30 -3.14 0.20
C HIS A 211 -2.44 -2.19 -0.25
N ASP A 212 -3.48 -2.00 0.58
CA ASP A 212 -4.56 -1.03 0.35
C ASP A 212 -3.99 0.37 0.09
N PHE A 213 -3.09 0.85 0.94
CA PHE A 213 -2.57 2.21 0.84
C PHE A 213 -1.41 2.35 -0.15
N GLN A 214 -0.39 1.50 -0.05
CA GLN A 214 0.81 1.62 -0.89
C GLN A 214 0.60 0.99 -2.26
N GLY A 215 0.00 -0.21 -2.30
CA GLY A 215 -0.37 -0.86 -3.55
C GLY A 215 -1.47 -0.09 -4.28
N GLY A 216 -2.50 0.39 -3.58
CA GLY A 216 -3.51 1.28 -4.18
C GLY A 216 -2.90 2.53 -4.83
N MET A 217 -1.87 3.12 -4.21
CA MET A 217 -1.13 4.25 -4.79
C MET A 217 -0.38 3.83 -6.07
N TYR A 218 0.27 2.67 -6.06
CA TYR A 218 0.92 2.11 -7.25
C TYR A 218 -0.10 1.88 -8.37
N ALA A 219 -1.22 1.22 -8.09
CA ALA A 219 -2.28 0.94 -9.06
C ALA A 219 -2.80 2.22 -9.71
N ALA A 220 -3.06 3.26 -8.91
CA ALA A 220 -3.52 4.56 -9.41
C ALA A 220 -2.44 5.25 -10.28
N ALA A 221 -1.20 5.33 -9.80
CA ALA A 221 -0.11 5.95 -10.54
C ALA A 221 0.22 5.20 -11.85
N LYS A 222 0.28 3.86 -11.80
CA LYS A 222 0.52 3.01 -12.98
C LYS A 222 -0.58 3.18 -14.00
N THR A 223 -1.85 3.15 -13.59
CA THR A 223 -2.99 3.31 -14.51
C THR A 223 -2.96 4.68 -15.21
N LEU A 224 -2.57 5.73 -14.48
CA LEU A 224 -2.49 7.08 -15.03
C LEU A 224 -1.29 7.27 -15.98
N LYS A 225 -0.15 6.62 -15.71
CA LYS A 225 1.12 6.84 -16.42
C LYS A 225 1.45 5.76 -17.47
N GLY A 226 0.82 4.60 -17.41
CA GLY A 226 1.21 3.38 -18.13
C GLY A 226 2.41 2.63 -17.53
N LYS A 227 3.30 3.30 -16.79
CA LYS A 227 4.44 2.69 -16.07
C LYS A 227 4.29 2.87 -14.57
N GLY A 228 4.45 1.78 -13.82
CA GLY A 228 4.37 1.79 -12.35
C GLY A 228 5.57 2.47 -11.68
N PRO A 229 5.37 3.21 -10.57
CA PRO A 229 6.46 3.74 -9.76
C PRO A 229 7.22 2.61 -9.04
N LYS A 230 8.45 2.86 -8.62
CA LYS A 230 9.18 1.94 -7.73
C LYS A 230 8.43 1.82 -6.40
N VAL A 231 8.36 0.63 -5.84
CA VAL A 231 7.70 0.40 -4.54
C VAL A 231 8.77 0.11 -3.51
N TYR A 232 9.01 1.05 -2.59
CA TYR A 232 10.02 0.91 -1.55
C TYR A 232 9.43 0.77 -0.15
N TRP A 233 10.14 0.05 0.70
CA TRP A 233 9.78 -0.21 2.08
C TRP A 233 10.90 0.19 3.04
N GLY A 234 10.55 0.98 4.05
CA GLY A 234 11.45 1.40 5.13
C GLY A 234 11.37 0.48 6.35
N ASP A 235 12.51 0.03 6.82
CA ASP A 235 12.69 -0.82 7.99
C ASP A 235 13.53 -0.08 9.04
N THR A 236 12.89 0.28 10.15
CA THR A 236 13.52 0.97 11.29
C THR A 236 13.54 0.16 12.57
N ARG A 237 13.37 -1.17 12.49
CA ARG A 237 13.47 -2.07 13.66
C ARG A 237 14.81 -1.91 14.39
N ASN A 238 15.88 -1.66 13.62
CA ASN A 238 17.15 -1.20 14.16
C ASN A 238 17.36 0.30 13.87
N LEU A 239 17.07 1.14 14.86
CA LEU A 239 17.19 2.61 14.78
C LEU A 239 18.60 3.10 14.40
N LYS A 240 19.65 2.33 14.69
CA LYS A 240 21.03 2.69 14.34
C LYS A 240 21.31 2.47 12.85
N ARG A 241 20.61 1.51 12.22
CA ARG A 241 20.77 1.10 10.83
C ARG A 241 19.39 0.97 10.13
N PRO A 242 18.70 2.10 9.88
CA PRO A 242 17.55 2.13 8.99
C PRO A 242 17.90 1.53 7.63
N ARG A 243 16.96 0.83 7.01
CA ARG A 243 17.16 0.22 5.69
C ARG A 243 15.98 0.52 4.78
N VAL A 244 16.27 0.77 3.51
CA VAL A 244 15.25 0.87 2.47
C VAL A 244 15.44 -0.28 1.48
N ARG A 245 14.36 -1.04 1.23
CA ARG A 245 14.34 -2.17 0.28
C ARG A 245 13.27 -1.93 -0.77
N THR A 246 13.34 -2.64 -1.89
CA THR A 246 12.16 -2.80 -2.75
C THR A 246 11.12 -3.63 -2.00
N MET A 247 9.85 -3.37 -2.23
CA MET A 247 8.76 -4.14 -1.63
C MET A 247 8.84 -5.62 -2.04
N LYS A 248 9.28 -5.92 -3.27
CA LYS A 248 9.57 -7.29 -3.72
C LYS A 248 10.53 -8.03 -2.76
N ASN A 249 11.75 -7.49 -2.57
CA ASN A 249 12.71 -8.06 -1.63
C ASN A 249 12.18 -8.13 -0.18
N GLU A 250 11.31 -7.20 0.22
CA GLU A 250 10.69 -7.23 1.55
C GLU A 250 9.69 -8.38 1.69
N ILE A 251 8.79 -8.57 0.70
CA ILE A 251 7.88 -9.71 0.63
C ILE A 251 8.66 -11.03 0.61
N GLU A 252 9.68 -11.18 -0.25
CA GLU A 252 10.50 -12.39 -0.32
C GLU A 252 11.15 -12.72 1.04
N ARG A 253 11.66 -11.70 1.75
CA ARG A 253 12.19 -11.90 3.11
C ARG A 253 11.10 -12.34 4.08
N ILE A 254 9.95 -11.68 4.12
CA ILE A 254 8.86 -12.02 5.06
C ILE A 254 8.38 -13.44 4.80
N VAL A 255 8.15 -13.77 3.54
CA VAL A 255 7.68 -15.10 3.13
C VAL A 255 8.66 -16.18 3.58
N ARG A 256 9.97 -16.01 3.36
CA ARG A 256 11.00 -16.98 3.79
C ARG A 256 11.17 -17.07 5.31
N THR A 257 11.04 -15.95 6.02
CA THR A 257 11.27 -15.89 7.47
C THR A 257 10.05 -16.22 8.32
N ARG A 258 8.84 -16.12 7.74
CA ARG A 258 7.55 -16.32 8.39
C ARG A 258 6.66 -17.25 7.58
N LEU A 259 5.97 -16.76 6.56
CA LEU A 259 4.86 -17.48 5.93
C LEU A 259 5.21 -18.91 5.50
N LEU A 260 6.35 -19.12 4.85
CA LEU A 260 6.83 -20.43 4.40
C LEU A 260 7.90 -21.04 5.32
N ASN A 261 8.14 -20.45 6.50
CA ASN A 261 9.08 -20.97 7.47
C ASN A 261 8.41 -22.11 8.28
N PRO A 262 8.95 -23.35 8.25
CA PRO A 262 8.37 -24.47 8.99
C PRO A 262 8.16 -24.18 10.48
N GLU A 263 9.09 -23.50 11.14
CA GLU A 263 8.98 -23.17 12.58
C GLU A 263 7.82 -22.21 12.86
N TRP A 264 7.58 -21.26 11.95
CA TRP A 264 6.45 -20.34 12.08
C TRP A 264 5.13 -21.06 11.80
N ILE A 265 5.08 -21.92 10.77
CA ILE A 265 3.90 -22.73 10.42
C ILE A 265 3.53 -23.64 11.61
N GLU A 266 4.48 -24.39 12.15
CA GLU A 266 4.24 -25.24 13.32
C GLU A 266 3.88 -24.42 14.56
N GLY A 267 4.42 -23.21 14.70
CA GLY A 267 3.99 -22.24 15.70
C GLY A 267 2.51 -21.87 15.56
N MET A 268 2.05 -21.54 14.35
CA MET A 268 0.65 -21.22 14.07
C MET A 268 -0.27 -22.43 14.31
N LYS A 269 0.14 -23.64 13.93
CA LYS A 269 -0.66 -24.86 14.11
C LYS A 269 -1.04 -25.15 15.55
N LYS A 270 -0.21 -24.74 16.52
CA LYS A 270 -0.51 -24.84 17.97
C LYS A 270 -1.76 -24.05 18.38
N HIS A 271 -2.24 -23.13 17.53
CA HIS A 271 -3.42 -22.29 17.79
C HIS A 271 -4.66 -22.71 16.98
N GLY A 272 -4.67 -23.93 16.41
CA GLY A 272 -5.84 -24.55 15.79
C GLY A 272 -6.55 -23.64 14.79
N TYR A 273 -7.86 -23.42 14.99
CA TYR A 273 -8.71 -22.60 14.11
C TYR A 273 -8.13 -21.21 13.81
N LYS A 274 -7.62 -20.52 14.86
CA LYS A 274 -7.08 -19.16 14.72
C LYS A 274 -5.76 -19.15 13.96
N GLY A 275 -4.89 -20.12 14.21
CA GLY A 275 -3.64 -20.28 13.47
C GLY A 275 -3.86 -20.50 11.97
N ALA A 276 -4.81 -21.38 11.63
CA ALA A 276 -5.22 -21.60 10.24
C ALA A 276 -5.79 -20.32 9.60
N GLY A 277 -6.63 -19.57 10.33
CA GLY A 277 -7.16 -18.29 9.85
C GLY A 277 -6.08 -17.21 9.61
N ASP A 278 -5.06 -17.13 10.47
CA ASP A 278 -3.96 -16.18 10.31
C ASP A 278 -3.06 -16.51 9.12
N ILE A 279 -2.83 -17.81 8.85
CA ILE A 279 -2.13 -18.27 7.65
C ILE A 279 -2.91 -17.83 6.40
N SER A 280 -4.21 -18.15 6.34
CA SER A 280 -5.07 -17.79 5.20
C SER A 280 -5.13 -16.28 4.96
N LYS A 281 -5.23 -15.49 6.05
CA LYS A 281 -5.19 -14.03 5.99
C LYS A 281 -3.87 -13.50 5.41
N ARG A 282 -2.73 -14.03 5.85
CA ARG A 282 -1.41 -13.63 5.31
C ARG A 282 -1.28 -13.96 3.82
N ILE A 283 -1.76 -15.13 3.39
CA ILE A 283 -1.78 -15.52 1.96
C ILE A 283 -2.68 -14.59 1.15
N SER A 284 -3.86 -14.24 1.68
CA SER A 284 -4.77 -13.28 1.04
C SER A 284 -4.11 -11.90 0.86
N HIS A 285 -3.24 -11.49 1.79
CA HIS A 285 -2.48 -10.25 1.66
C HIS A 285 -1.31 -10.37 0.67
N VAL A 286 -0.70 -11.54 0.48
CA VAL A 286 0.26 -11.78 -0.62
C VAL A 286 -0.44 -11.54 -1.96
N TYR A 287 -1.60 -12.15 -2.16
CA TYR A 287 -2.45 -11.88 -3.34
C TYR A 287 -2.79 -10.39 -3.48
N GLY A 288 -3.19 -9.73 -2.38
CA GLY A 288 -3.54 -8.31 -2.39
C GLY A 288 -2.37 -7.38 -2.76
N TRP A 289 -1.15 -7.70 -2.33
CA TRP A 289 0.05 -6.98 -2.74
C TRP A 289 0.32 -7.13 -4.22
N ASP A 290 0.17 -8.31 -4.79
CA ASP A 290 0.46 -8.52 -6.19
C ASP A 290 -0.60 -7.93 -7.11
N ALA A 291 -1.87 -8.14 -6.76
CA ALA A 291 -3.02 -7.56 -7.47
C ALA A 291 -2.98 -6.02 -7.53
N SER A 292 -2.39 -5.36 -6.53
CA SER A 292 -2.34 -3.90 -6.44
C SER A 292 -0.98 -3.29 -6.78
N ALA A 293 0.13 -4.04 -6.72
CA ALA A 293 1.48 -3.50 -6.84
C ALA A 293 2.45 -4.32 -7.71
N GLU A 294 2.13 -5.55 -8.12
CA GLU A 294 3.00 -6.42 -8.92
C GLU A 294 4.39 -6.64 -8.28
N VAL A 295 4.39 -6.93 -6.97
CA VAL A 295 5.60 -7.03 -6.14
C VAL A 295 5.85 -8.45 -5.62
N VAL A 296 5.03 -9.42 -5.99
CA VAL A 296 5.19 -10.82 -5.57
C VAL A 296 5.77 -11.61 -6.72
N ALA A 297 6.66 -12.56 -6.41
CA ALA A 297 7.25 -13.44 -7.41
C ALA A 297 6.41 -14.71 -7.55
N ASP A 298 6.27 -15.24 -8.78
CA ASP A 298 5.46 -16.42 -9.07
C ASP A 298 5.77 -17.63 -8.16
N TRP A 299 7.06 -17.87 -7.87
CA TRP A 299 7.50 -18.97 -6.99
C TRP A 299 6.87 -18.91 -5.59
N ILE A 300 6.50 -17.72 -5.10
CA ILE A 300 5.85 -17.57 -3.80
C ILE A 300 4.47 -18.21 -3.80
N PHE A 301 3.71 -18.03 -4.89
CA PHE A 301 2.40 -18.64 -5.03
C PHE A 301 2.51 -20.16 -5.26
N ASP A 302 3.49 -20.60 -6.07
CA ASP A 302 3.78 -22.03 -6.25
C ASP A 302 4.08 -22.70 -4.90
N ASP A 303 4.98 -22.12 -4.10
CA ASP A 303 5.35 -22.65 -2.80
C ASP A 303 4.19 -22.57 -1.80
N ILE A 304 3.34 -21.54 -1.84
CA ILE A 304 2.12 -21.47 -1.00
C ILE A 304 1.19 -22.64 -1.36
N GLY A 305 0.97 -22.90 -2.66
CA GLY A 305 0.17 -24.04 -3.13
C GLY A 305 0.74 -25.36 -2.64
N ARG A 306 2.04 -25.59 -2.90
CA ARG A 306 2.74 -26.82 -2.48
C ARG A 306 2.70 -27.03 -0.97
N VAL A 307 3.02 -26.00 -0.18
CA VAL A 307 3.11 -26.11 1.28
C VAL A 307 1.74 -26.21 1.92
N PHE A 308 0.76 -25.38 1.57
CA PHE A 308 -0.48 -25.32 2.37
C PHE A 308 -1.61 -26.17 1.81
N VAL A 309 -1.63 -26.43 0.50
CA VAL A 309 -2.72 -27.17 -0.16
C VAL A 309 -2.28 -28.58 -0.53
N LEU A 310 -1.13 -28.74 -1.20
CA LEU A 310 -0.71 -30.04 -1.73
C LEU A 310 -0.06 -30.95 -0.67
N ASP A 311 0.70 -30.39 0.27
CA ASP A 311 1.23 -31.15 1.41
C ASP A 311 0.09 -31.71 2.28
N GLU A 312 0.07 -33.03 2.40
CA GLU A 312 -1.00 -33.75 3.08
C GLU A 312 -1.08 -33.40 4.58
N LYS A 313 0.06 -33.15 5.25
CA LYS A 313 0.06 -32.84 6.68
C LYS A 313 -0.59 -31.48 6.95
N ASN A 314 -0.24 -30.47 6.17
CA ASN A 314 -0.84 -29.14 6.24
C ASN A 314 -2.31 -29.20 5.85
N ARG A 315 -2.66 -29.88 4.75
CA ARG A 315 -4.04 -30.03 4.31
C ARG A 315 -4.92 -30.71 5.38
N ASN A 316 -4.42 -31.76 6.02
CA ASN A 316 -5.10 -32.43 7.15
C ASN A 316 -5.26 -31.52 8.37
N PHE A 317 -4.26 -30.70 8.70
CA PHE A 317 -4.38 -29.69 9.76
C PHE A 317 -5.54 -28.73 9.49
N PHE A 318 -5.63 -28.19 8.27
CA PHE A 318 -6.74 -27.31 7.90
C PHE A 318 -8.08 -28.04 7.89
N LYS A 319 -8.17 -29.25 7.33
CA LYS A 319 -9.40 -30.06 7.33
C LYS A 319 -9.97 -30.22 8.74
N GLN A 320 -9.11 -30.48 9.72
CA GLN A 320 -9.50 -30.66 11.11
C GLN A 320 -9.84 -29.34 11.81
N ASN A 321 -9.05 -28.28 11.59
CA ASN A 321 -9.12 -27.07 12.39
C ASN A 321 -9.94 -25.94 11.75
N ASN A 322 -9.83 -25.74 10.43
CA ASN A 322 -10.50 -24.66 9.70
C ASN A 322 -10.51 -24.94 8.18
N PRO A 323 -11.46 -25.75 7.66
CA PRO A 323 -11.53 -26.07 6.23
C PRO A 323 -11.85 -24.84 5.36
N TRP A 324 -12.62 -23.87 5.88
CA TRP A 324 -12.94 -22.62 5.18
C TRP A 324 -11.69 -21.78 4.89
N ALA A 325 -10.71 -21.77 5.80
CA ALA A 325 -9.45 -21.07 5.57
C ALA A 325 -8.65 -21.69 4.41
N LEU A 326 -8.71 -23.02 4.25
CA LEU A 326 -8.05 -23.75 3.16
C LEU A 326 -8.78 -23.56 1.83
N GLU A 327 -10.11 -23.54 1.84
CA GLU A 327 -10.90 -23.15 0.66
C GLU A 327 -10.52 -21.74 0.22
N GLU A 328 -10.49 -20.75 1.12
CA GLU A 328 -10.11 -19.38 0.77
C GLU A 328 -8.71 -19.32 0.16
N ILE A 329 -7.72 -20.02 0.75
CA ILE A 329 -6.36 -20.09 0.20
C ILE A 329 -6.40 -20.63 -1.24
N THR A 330 -7.06 -21.76 -1.44
CA THR A 330 -7.08 -22.46 -2.72
C THR A 330 -7.82 -21.64 -3.78
N ARG A 331 -8.98 -21.07 -3.42
CA ARG A 331 -9.76 -20.18 -4.29
C ARG A 331 -8.99 -18.93 -4.66
N ARG A 332 -8.22 -18.33 -3.73
CA ARG A 332 -7.37 -17.16 -4.04
C ARG A 332 -6.20 -17.48 -4.94
N LEU A 333 -5.59 -18.65 -4.81
CA LEU A 333 -4.55 -19.11 -5.74
C LEU A 333 -5.13 -19.28 -7.15
N LEU A 334 -6.27 -19.95 -7.28
CA LEU A 334 -6.96 -20.12 -8.57
C LEU A 334 -7.42 -18.77 -9.15
N GLU A 335 -7.91 -17.85 -8.31
CA GLU A 335 -8.26 -16.48 -8.72
C GLU A 335 -7.03 -15.73 -9.23
N ALA A 336 -5.88 -15.85 -8.54
CA ALA A 336 -4.64 -15.21 -8.95
C ALA A 336 -4.17 -15.70 -10.32
N GLU A 337 -4.23 -17.00 -10.59
CA GLU A 337 -3.90 -17.59 -11.89
C GLU A 337 -4.87 -17.10 -12.97
N LYS A 338 -6.18 -17.23 -12.74
CA LYS A 338 -7.21 -16.82 -13.71
C LYS A 338 -7.12 -15.34 -14.09
N ARG A 339 -6.65 -14.48 -13.17
CA ARG A 339 -6.44 -13.04 -13.41
C ARG A 339 -5.07 -12.70 -13.99
N GLY A 340 -4.19 -13.67 -14.16
CA GLY A 340 -2.80 -13.46 -14.59
C GLY A 340 -1.94 -12.72 -13.56
N VAL A 341 -2.38 -12.67 -12.30
CA VAL A 341 -1.58 -12.18 -11.17
C VAL A 341 -0.45 -13.17 -10.89
N TRP A 342 -0.76 -14.46 -10.92
CA TRP A 342 0.22 -15.54 -10.76
C TRP A 342 0.35 -16.33 -12.06
N LYS A 343 1.59 -16.54 -12.51
CA LYS A 343 1.91 -17.50 -13.57
C LYS A 343 2.28 -18.83 -12.93
N ALA A 344 1.29 -19.69 -12.76
CA ALA A 344 1.45 -20.97 -12.09
C ALA A 344 2.35 -21.95 -12.83
N ASP A 345 3.15 -22.69 -12.06
CA ASP A 345 3.67 -23.98 -12.50
C ASP A 345 2.49 -24.88 -12.92
N PRO A 346 2.47 -25.41 -14.17
CA PRO A 346 1.36 -26.22 -14.67
C PRO A 346 1.04 -27.43 -13.78
N GLU A 347 2.05 -28.07 -13.19
CA GLU A 347 1.85 -29.24 -12.31
C GLU A 347 1.16 -28.82 -11.01
N VAL A 348 1.59 -27.68 -10.43
CA VAL A 348 0.94 -27.12 -9.23
C VAL A 348 -0.52 -26.77 -9.52
N LEU A 349 -0.78 -26.14 -10.68
CA LEU A 349 -2.12 -25.71 -11.04
C LEU A 349 -3.09 -26.88 -11.24
N GLU A 350 -2.64 -27.95 -11.88
CA GLU A 350 -3.43 -29.17 -12.07
C GLU A 350 -3.78 -29.81 -10.72
N GLU A 351 -2.77 -30.03 -9.88
CA GLU A 351 -3.00 -30.60 -8.54
C GLU A 351 -3.87 -29.69 -7.65
N LEU A 352 -3.73 -28.37 -7.74
CA LEU A 352 -4.57 -27.44 -6.98
C LEU A 352 -6.05 -27.54 -7.37
N LYS A 353 -6.35 -27.71 -8.67
CA LYS A 353 -7.74 -27.90 -9.14
C LYS A 353 -8.33 -29.18 -8.60
N ASP A 354 -7.56 -30.26 -8.60
CA ASP A 354 -7.99 -31.54 -8.04
C ASP A 354 -8.24 -31.43 -6.52
N LYS A 355 -7.33 -30.77 -5.79
CA LYS A 355 -7.50 -30.54 -4.35
C LYS A 355 -8.63 -29.60 -4.00
N TYR A 356 -8.94 -28.64 -4.86
CA TYR A 356 -10.08 -27.75 -4.66
C TYR A 356 -11.40 -28.54 -4.62
N LEU A 357 -11.60 -29.49 -5.54
CA LEU A 357 -12.79 -30.38 -5.53
C LEU A 357 -12.87 -31.23 -4.25
N GLU A 358 -11.74 -31.74 -3.77
CA GLU A 358 -11.66 -32.50 -2.52
C GLU A 358 -12.07 -31.62 -1.31
N ILE A 359 -11.62 -30.37 -1.28
CA ILE A 359 -11.94 -29.40 -0.22
C ILE A 359 -13.42 -29.02 -0.24
N GLU A 360 -14.00 -28.77 -1.42
CA GLU A 360 -15.44 -28.50 -1.56
C GLU A 360 -16.28 -29.67 -1.03
N GLY A 361 -15.92 -30.91 -1.38
CA GLY A 361 -16.58 -32.11 -0.86
C GLY A 361 -16.55 -32.17 0.68
N TRP A 362 -15.44 -31.81 1.32
CA TRP A 362 -15.36 -31.76 2.79
C TRP A 362 -16.27 -30.70 3.40
N MET A 363 -16.45 -29.57 2.70
CA MET A 363 -17.31 -28.49 3.17
C MET A 363 -18.77 -28.86 3.05
N GLU A 364 -19.19 -29.46 1.94
CA GLU A 364 -20.55 -29.96 1.73
C GLU A 364 -20.92 -31.01 2.78
N GLU A 365 -20.06 -32.02 3.01
CA GLU A 365 -20.26 -33.04 4.04
C GLU A 365 -20.43 -32.44 5.46
N LYS A 366 -19.68 -31.37 5.77
CA LYS A 366 -19.78 -30.68 7.07
C LYS A 366 -20.99 -29.77 7.20
N MET A 367 -21.50 -29.24 6.09
CA MET A 367 -22.65 -28.33 6.08
C MET A 367 -23.98 -29.08 6.19
N GLY A 368 -24.03 -30.38 5.88
CA GLY A 368 -25.27 -31.16 5.85
C GLY A 368 -26.21 -30.75 4.71
N ASP A 369 -27.47 -31.18 4.73
CA ASP A 369 -28.50 -30.77 3.76
C ASP A 369 -28.84 -29.28 3.93
N VAL A 370 -28.03 -28.40 3.33
CA VAL A 370 -28.36 -26.98 3.19
C VAL A 370 -29.32 -26.85 2.02
N GLU A 371 -30.63 -26.79 2.31
CA GLU A 371 -31.72 -26.62 1.34
C GLU A 371 -31.83 -25.15 0.84
N GLY A 372 -30.75 -24.59 0.31
CA GLY A 372 -30.73 -23.25 -0.29
C GLY A 372 -30.54 -23.30 -1.81
N GLU A 373 -31.29 -22.51 -2.57
CA GLU A 373 -31.14 -22.42 -4.04
C GLU A 373 -29.86 -21.69 -4.50
N TYR A 374 -29.04 -21.20 -3.57
CA TYR A 374 -27.86 -20.39 -3.87
C TYR A 374 -26.56 -21.10 -3.48
N GLN A 375 -25.83 -21.61 -4.48
CA GLN A 375 -24.50 -22.17 -4.32
C GLN A 375 -23.46 -21.04 -4.33
N GLY A 376 -22.84 -20.77 -3.17
CA GLY A 376 -21.97 -19.60 -2.94
C GLY A 376 -20.62 -19.57 -3.69
N GLY A 377 -20.36 -20.52 -4.60
CA GLY A 377 -19.09 -20.60 -5.35
C GLY A 377 -19.00 -19.65 -6.54
N ASN A 378 -20.14 -19.17 -7.07
CA ASN A 378 -20.14 -18.27 -8.22
C ASN A 378 -20.09 -16.80 -7.76
N ILE A 379 -19.02 -16.09 -8.14
CA ILE A 379 -18.87 -14.66 -7.85
C ILE A 379 -19.20 -13.88 -9.13
N ASP A 380 -20.43 -13.36 -9.22
CA ASP A 380 -20.79 -12.41 -10.26
C ASP A 380 -20.12 -11.06 -9.98
N VAL A 381 -19.04 -10.79 -10.72
CA VAL A 381 -18.26 -9.55 -10.58
C VAL A 381 -18.99 -8.41 -11.27
N ILE A 382 -19.77 -7.66 -10.50
CA ILE A 382 -20.41 -6.42 -10.95
C ILE A 382 -19.47 -5.24 -10.69
N THR A 383 -19.00 -4.60 -11.77
CA THR A 383 -18.16 -3.40 -11.67
C THR A 383 -18.99 -2.12 -11.80
N ARG A 384 -18.37 -0.98 -11.45
CA ARG A 384 -18.99 0.35 -11.56
C ARG A 384 -19.54 0.66 -12.96
N GLY A 385 -18.90 0.17 -14.02
CA GLY A 385 -19.35 0.40 -15.39
C GLY A 385 -20.65 -0.34 -15.74
N GLU A 386 -21.03 -1.34 -14.94
CA GLU A 386 -22.16 -2.23 -15.21
C GLU A 386 -23.43 -1.84 -14.43
N VAL A 387 -23.32 -0.93 -13.45
CA VAL A 387 -24.46 -0.43 -12.68
C VAL A 387 -24.65 1.06 -12.94
N GLU A 388 -25.65 1.39 -13.75
CA GLU A 388 -25.93 2.77 -14.16
C GLU A 388 -26.11 3.71 -12.96
N GLU A 389 -26.76 3.24 -11.90
CA GLU A 389 -27.04 4.05 -10.72
C GLU A 389 -25.79 4.37 -9.87
N TRP A 390 -24.77 3.51 -9.92
CA TRP A 390 -23.47 3.78 -9.26
C TRP A 390 -22.70 4.87 -9.99
N SER A 391 -22.81 4.92 -11.32
CA SER A 391 -22.14 5.93 -12.15
C SER A 391 -22.60 7.37 -11.86
N LYS A 392 -23.82 7.56 -11.33
CA LYS A 392 -24.41 8.87 -11.00
C LYS A 392 -23.90 9.48 -9.69
N LYS A 393 -23.26 8.70 -8.81
CA LYS A 393 -22.86 9.12 -7.43
C LYS A 393 -21.36 9.30 -7.24
N THR A 394 -20.61 9.42 -8.32
CA THR A 394 -19.14 9.33 -8.28
C THR A 394 -18.44 10.65 -8.59
N ASN A 395 -17.37 10.93 -7.88
CA ASN A 395 -16.63 12.18 -8.01
C ASN A 395 -15.49 12.13 -9.03
N PHE A 396 -15.05 10.93 -9.42
CA PHE A 396 -13.92 10.73 -10.31
C PHE A 396 -14.16 9.59 -11.32
N ASN A 397 -13.74 9.79 -12.57
CA ASN A 397 -13.65 8.76 -13.60
C ASN A 397 -12.32 8.93 -14.33
N ILE A 398 -11.51 7.87 -14.37
CA ILE A 398 -10.13 7.97 -14.84
C ILE A 398 -10.03 8.17 -16.36
N ASP A 399 -10.96 7.60 -17.15
CA ASP A 399 -10.99 7.79 -18.61
C ASP A 399 -11.37 9.22 -18.98
N ALA A 400 -12.38 9.77 -18.30
CA ALA A 400 -12.80 11.15 -18.48
C ALA A 400 -11.66 12.11 -18.11
N PHE A 401 -10.96 11.83 -17.02
CA PHE A 401 -9.78 12.58 -16.61
C PHE A 401 -8.67 12.52 -17.66
N GLN A 402 -8.27 11.33 -18.12
CA GLN A 402 -7.23 11.17 -19.13
C GLN A 402 -7.59 11.84 -20.46
N LYS A 403 -8.85 11.74 -20.91
CA LYS A 403 -9.34 12.45 -22.09
C LYS A 403 -9.27 13.97 -21.95
N ALA A 404 -9.54 14.51 -20.76
CA ALA A 404 -9.44 15.94 -20.50
C ALA A 404 -7.99 16.43 -20.50
N GLU A 405 -7.07 15.67 -19.91
CA GLU A 405 -5.64 16.03 -19.85
C GLU A 405 -4.98 16.01 -21.24
N VAL A 406 -5.37 15.09 -22.13
CA VAL A 406 -4.90 15.07 -23.53
C VAL A 406 -5.36 16.30 -24.30
N LYS A 407 -6.58 16.81 -24.05
CA LYS A 407 -7.10 18.02 -24.71
C LYS A 407 -6.45 19.31 -24.23
N SER A 408 -5.87 19.30 -23.03
CA SER A 408 -5.23 20.48 -22.42
C SER A 408 -3.74 20.61 -22.76
N LYS A 409 -3.13 19.58 -23.35
CA LYS A 409 -1.76 19.59 -23.88
C LYS A 409 -1.80 19.89 -25.37
#